data_AF-A0A496ZZS0-F1
#
_entry.id   AF-A0A496ZZS0-F1
#
_cell.length_a   1.000
_cell.length_b   1.000
_cell.length_c   1.000
_cell.angle_alpha   90.00
_cell.angle_beta   90.00
_cell.angle_gamma   90.00
#
_symmetry.space_group_name_H-M   'P 1'
#
loop_
_entity.id
_entity.type
_entity.pdbx_description
1 polymer ?
#
loop_
_entity_poly.entity_id
_entity_poly.type
_entity_poly.pdbx_seq_one_letter_code
_entity_poly.pdbx_strand_id
1 'polypeptide(L)'
;MRGDHWSEGAARVIARHRLREPSFELAAEAYTEATGGSISGSSVRRVTEGFGKQLVEGKAEEAEKAMAVGLFEESPRERWIEFWEPIQGVGNVSSDGTMILVREEGWKEVKLAVFSEVEVLEVGSEKRRWGQRKGRRGEE
;
A
#
# COMPACT_ATOMS: atom_id res chain seq x y z
N MET A 1 -11.45 20.16 -8.97
CA MET A 1 -10.01 20.45 -8.76
C MET A 1 -9.67 19.99 -7.35
N ARG A 2 -8.56 19.27 -7.12
CA ARG A 2 -8.17 18.82 -5.76
C ARG A 2 -7.92 20.05 -4.87
N GLY A 3 -8.03 19.90 -3.54
CA GLY A 3 -7.76 20.99 -2.59
C GLY A 3 -6.32 21.50 -2.60
N ASP A 4 -5.41 20.78 -3.25
CA ASP A 4 -4.01 21.14 -3.50
C ASP A 4 -3.79 21.80 -4.87
N HIS A 5 -4.87 22.05 -5.65
CA HIS A 5 -4.87 22.61 -7.00
C HIS A 5 -4.10 21.81 -8.07
N TRP A 6 -3.78 20.54 -7.80
CA TRP A 6 -3.15 19.66 -8.79
C TRP A 6 -4.18 18.84 -9.57
N SER A 7 -3.83 18.48 -10.81
CA SER A 7 -4.56 17.43 -11.51
C SER A 7 -4.31 16.09 -10.82
N GLU A 8 -5.28 15.17 -10.90
CA GLU A 8 -5.16 13.84 -10.30
C GLU A 8 -3.95 13.07 -10.84
N GLY A 9 -3.68 13.18 -12.15
CA GLY A 9 -2.51 12.57 -12.77
C GLY A 9 -1.20 13.10 -12.21
N ALA A 10 -1.06 14.42 -12.10
CA ALA A 10 0.14 15.03 -11.53
C ALA A 10 0.34 14.63 -10.06
N ALA A 11 -0.72 14.68 -9.26
CA ALA A 11 -0.68 14.29 -7.84
C ALA A 11 -0.22 12.83 -7.66
N ARG A 12 -0.66 11.90 -8.52
CA ARG A 12 -0.20 10.50 -8.49
C ARG A 12 1.28 10.35 -8.82
N VAL A 13 1.77 11.07 -9.83
CA VAL A 13 3.20 11.03 -10.20
C VAL A 13 4.05 11.60 -9.06
N ILE A 14 3.64 12.74 -8.49
CA ILE A 14 4.29 13.36 -7.32
C ILE A 14 4.37 12.36 -6.15
N ALA A 15 3.25 11.76 -5.77
CA ALA A 15 3.19 10.80 -4.67
C ALA A 15 4.07 9.57 -4.94
N ARG A 16 4.06 9.05 -6.18
CA ARG A 16 4.89 7.91 -6.58
C ARG A 16 6.38 8.20 -6.44
N HIS A 17 6.85 9.36 -6.91
CA HIS A 17 8.26 9.72 -6.76
C HIS A 17 8.62 9.96 -5.30
N ARG A 18 7.74 10.59 -4.52
CA ARG A 18 8.02 10.78 -3.09
C ARG A 18 8.18 9.47 -2.32
N LEU A 19 7.44 8.42 -2.67
CA LEU A 19 7.57 7.10 -2.04
C LEU A 19 8.87 6.37 -2.40
N ARG A 20 9.55 6.78 -3.49
CA ARG A 20 10.80 6.18 -3.96
C ARG A 20 12.02 6.95 -3.49
N GLU A 21 11.90 8.28 -3.48
CA GLU A 21 13.02 9.15 -3.17
C GLU A 21 13.18 9.40 -1.65
N PRO A 22 14.41 9.52 -1.16
CA PRO A 22 14.68 9.70 0.26
C PRO A 22 14.36 11.11 0.76
N SER A 23 14.17 12.10 -0.11
CA SER A 23 13.85 13.48 0.25
C SER A 23 12.78 14.11 -0.65
N PHE A 24 12.16 15.19 -0.17
CA PHE A 24 11.17 15.93 -0.96
C PHE A 24 11.77 16.67 -2.15
N GLU A 25 13.03 17.12 -2.05
CA GLU A 25 13.71 17.81 -3.16
C GLU A 25 14.08 16.84 -4.28
N LEU A 26 14.61 15.65 -3.93
CA LEU A 26 14.89 14.61 -4.93
C LEU A 26 13.61 14.12 -5.61
N ALA A 27 12.51 14.01 -4.86
CA ALA A 27 11.20 13.71 -5.44
C ALA A 27 10.70 14.80 -6.40
N ALA A 28 11.01 16.07 -6.13
CA ALA A 28 10.66 17.18 -7.02
C ALA A 28 11.51 17.15 -8.30
N GLU A 29 12.82 16.90 -8.19
CA GLU A 29 13.71 16.71 -9.32
C GLU A 29 13.25 15.55 -10.21
N ALA A 30 12.93 14.39 -9.61
CA ALA A 30 12.45 13.22 -10.34
C ALA A 30 11.10 13.46 -11.03
N TYR A 31 10.20 14.24 -10.41
CA TYR A 31 8.96 14.67 -11.06
C TYR A 31 9.25 15.56 -12.28
N THR A 32 10.19 16.50 -12.15
CA THR A 32 10.59 17.37 -13.26
C THR A 32 11.22 16.60 -14.40
N GLU A 33 12.08 15.62 -14.11
CA GLU A 33 12.63 14.72 -15.12
C GLU A 33 11.54 13.91 -15.83
N ALA A 34 10.58 13.35 -15.08
CA ALA A 34 9.55 12.48 -15.62
C ALA A 34 8.48 13.22 -16.45
N THR A 35 8.20 14.48 -16.12
CA THR A 35 7.05 15.22 -16.67
C THR A 35 7.40 16.47 -17.45
N GLY A 36 8.64 16.96 -17.33
CA GLY A 36 9.06 18.30 -17.79
C GLY A 36 8.47 19.45 -16.97
N GLY A 37 7.62 19.18 -15.98
CA GLY A 37 7.00 20.19 -15.11
C GLY A 37 7.84 20.49 -13.87
N SER A 38 8.02 21.77 -13.54
CA SER A 38 8.69 22.18 -12.29
C SER A 38 7.74 22.07 -11.09
N ILE A 39 8.25 21.58 -9.96
CA ILE A 39 7.58 21.61 -8.67
C ILE A 39 8.62 21.86 -7.56
N SER A 40 8.21 22.44 -6.43
CA SER A 40 9.06 22.56 -5.25
C SER A 40 8.93 21.35 -4.33
N GLY A 41 9.98 21.02 -3.56
CA GLY A 41 9.89 20.00 -2.50
C GLY A 41 8.78 20.28 -1.47
N SER A 42 8.53 21.55 -1.16
CA SER A 42 7.40 21.96 -0.30
C SER A 42 6.03 21.60 -0.89
N SER A 43 5.87 21.61 -2.21
CA SER A 43 4.62 21.22 -2.88
C SER A 43 4.49 19.71 -2.94
N VAL A 44 5.59 18.98 -3.20
CA VAL A 44 5.63 17.51 -3.05
C VAL A 44 5.19 17.09 -1.66
N ARG A 45 5.71 17.77 -0.62
CA ARG A 45 5.35 17.52 0.77
C ARG A 45 3.84 17.67 1.00
N ARG A 46 3.25 18.81 0.62
CA ARG A 46 1.81 19.07 0.83
C ARG A 46 0.93 18.03 0.13
N VAL A 47 1.26 17.67 -1.10
CA VAL A 47 0.53 16.64 -1.86
C VAL A 47 0.62 15.27 -1.16
N THR A 48 1.82 14.90 -0.72
CA THR A 48 2.06 13.60 -0.06
C THR A 48 1.41 13.52 1.32
N GLU A 49 1.47 14.60 2.11
CA GLU A 49 0.76 14.68 3.40
C GLU A 49 -0.75 14.61 3.20
N GLY A 50 -1.30 15.26 2.18
CA GLY A 50 -2.71 15.16 1.82
C GLY A 50 -3.13 13.72 1.49
N PHE A 51 -2.30 12.99 0.74
CA PHE A 51 -2.51 11.57 0.48
C PHE A 51 -2.46 10.73 1.76
N GLY A 52 -1.47 10.99 2.63
CA GLY A 52 -1.34 10.30 3.92
C GLY A 52 -2.55 10.48 4.83
N LYS A 53 -3.14 11.69 4.86
CA LYS A 53 -4.37 11.97 5.62
C LYS A 53 -5.56 11.15 5.12
N GLN A 54 -5.77 11.11 3.80
CA GLN A 54 -6.84 10.31 3.18
C GLN A 54 -6.66 8.82 3.49
N LEU A 55 -5.43 8.31 3.50
CA LEU A 55 -5.15 6.93 3.86
C LEU A 55 -5.48 6.63 5.33
N VAL A 56 -5.16 7.55 6.25
CA VAL A 56 -5.49 7.40 7.68
C VAL A 56 -7.00 7.42 7.89
N GLU A 57 -7.71 8.32 7.23
CA GLU A 57 -9.18 8.39 7.27
C GLU A 57 -9.81 7.08 6.78
N GLY A 58 -9.39 6.60 5.60
CA GLY A 58 -9.89 5.34 5.05
C GLY A 58 -9.61 4.14 5.97
N LYS A 59 -8.41 4.06 6.56
CA LYS A 59 -8.08 3.01 7.53
C LYS A 59 -8.92 3.07 8.80
N ALA A 60 -9.26 4.26 9.28
CA ALA A 60 -10.13 4.41 10.44
C ALA A 60 -11.54 3.88 10.14
N GLU A 61 -12.10 4.24 8.98
CA GLU A 61 -13.40 3.72 8.54
C GLU A 61 -13.40 2.19 8.37
N GLU A 62 -12.35 1.64 7.77
CA GLU A 62 -12.18 0.18 7.62
C GLU A 62 -12.06 -0.50 8.99
N ALA A 63 -11.28 0.07 9.92
CA ALA A 63 -11.12 -0.47 11.25
C ALA A 63 -12.43 -0.43 12.05
N GLU A 64 -13.19 0.66 11.98
CA GLU A 64 -14.50 0.76 12.62
C GLU A 64 -15.47 -0.31 12.09
N LYS A 65 -15.53 -0.50 10.77
CA LYS A 65 -16.35 -1.56 10.16
C LYS A 65 -15.90 -2.96 10.59
N ALA A 66 -14.60 -3.21 10.66
CA ALA A 66 -14.05 -4.51 11.07
C ALA A 66 -14.23 -4.81 12.57
N MET A 67 -14.26 -3.77 13.40
CA MET A 67 -14.40 -3.86 14.87
C MET A 67 -15.84 -3.79 15.35
N ALA A 68 -16.78 -3.40 14.49
CA ALA A 68 -18.19 -3.48 14.81
C ALA A 68 -18.49 -4.92 15.28
N VAL A 69 -19.37 -5.07 16.28
CA VAL A 69 -19.85 -6.37 16.76
C VAL A 69 -21.30 -6.54 16.31
N GLY A 70 -21.65 -7.72 15.78
CA GLY A 70 -22.96 -8.00 15.22
C GLY A 70 -24.03 -7.93 16.30
N LEU A 71 -25.28 -7.68 15.91
CA LEU A 71 -26.39 -7.70 16.86
C LEU A 71 -26.50 -9.10 17.49
N PHE A 72 -26.78 -9.16 18.79
CA PHE A 72 -26.81 -10.40 19.59
C PHE A 72 -27.77 -11.48 19.05
N GLU A 73 -28.73 -11.09 18.21
CA GLU A 73 -29.73 -11.98 17.59
C GLU A 73 -29.25 -12.64 16.29
N GLU A 74 -28.12 -12.21 15.71
CA GLU A 74 -27.52 -12.85 14.55
C GLU A 74 -26.81 -14.15 14.98
N SER A 75 -27.10 -15.27 14.32
CA SER A 75 -26.47 -16.52 14.69
C SER A 75 -24.95 -16.40 14.52
N PRO A 76 -24.10 -17.05 15.35
CA PRO A 76 -22.64 -17.02 15.19
C PRO A 76 -22.12 -17.48 13.82
N ARG A 77 -22.99 -18.07 12.99
CA ARG A 77 -22.71 -18.56 11.64
C ARG A 77 -23.16 -17.59 10.55
N GLU A 78 -24.02 -16.63 10.87
CA GLU A 78 -24.53 -15.63 9.94
C GLU A 78 -23.53 -14.47 9.91
N ARG A 79 -22.80 -14.39 8.80
CA ARG A 79 -21.74 -13.39 8.64
C ARG A 79 -22.35 -12.10 8.12
N TRP A 80 -22.14 -11.04 8.88
CA TRP A 80 -22.77 -9.74 8.71
C TRP A 80 -21.81 -8.69 8.11
N ILE A 81 -20.51 -9.01 8.02
CA ILE A 81 -19.52 -8.23 7.27
C ILE A 81 -19.35 -8.85 5.88
N GLU A 82 -19.53 -8.03 4.84
CA GLU A 82 -19.27 -8.42 3.44
C GLU A 82 -17.79 -8.71 3.23
N PHE A 83 -17.46 -9.86 2.63
CA PHE A 83 -16.08 -10.16 2.27
C PHE A 83 -15.66 -9.38 1.03
N TRP A 84 -14.55 -8.65 1.16
CA TRP A 84 -13.84 -8.12 0.01
C TRP A 84 -12.78 -9.11 -0.46
N GLU A 85 -12.93 -9.63 -1.69
CA GLU A 85 -11.99 -10.55 -2.35
C GLU A 85 -11.37 -11.63 -1.42
N PRO A 86 -12.21 -12.46 -0.77
CA PRO A 86 -11.72 -13.42 0.21
C PRO A 86 -10.86 -14.51 -0.45
N ILE A 87 -9.69 -14.80 0.14
CA ILE A 87 -8.86 -15.95 -0.24
C ILE A 87 -9.69 -17.23 -0.06
N GLN A 88 -9.93 -17.96 -1.16
CA GLN A 88 -10.77 -19.17 -1.16
C GLN A 88 -9.95 -20.44 -0.88
N GLY A 89 -8.68 -20.44 -1.26
CA GLY A 89 -7.76 -21.56 -1.08
C GLY A 89 -6.80 -21.41 0.10
N VAL A 90 -5.57 -21.90 -0.10
CA VAL A 90 -4.50 -21.81 0.89
C VAL A 90 -3.94 -20.40 0.89
N GLY A 91 -3.92 -19.75 2.05
CA GLY A 91 -3.31 -18.43 2.22
C GLY A 91 -1.87 -18.50 2.72
N ASN A 92 -1.05 -17.53 2.33
CA ASN A 92 0.19 -17.17 3.00
C ASN A 92 0.03 -15.82 3.71
N VAL A 93 0.62 -15.72 4.90
CA VAL A 93 0.79 -14.47 5.62
C VAL A 93 2.27 -14.21 5.73
N SER A 94 2.71 -13.06 5.21
CA SER A 94 4.07 -12.57 5.39
C SER A 94 4.01 -11.25 6.14
N SER A 95 4.87 -11.09 7.15
CA SER A 95 4.95 -9.87 7.93
C SER A 95 6.40 -9.45 8.13
N ASP A 96 6.66 -8.16 8.05
CA ASP A 96 7.96 -7.56 8.35
C ASP A 96 7.77 -6.26 9.15
N GLY A 97 8.85 -5.74 9.70
CA GLY A 97 8.85 -4.47 10.43
C GLY A 97 10.20 -3.79 10.42
N THR A 98 10.17 -2.45 10.50
CA THR A 98 11.38 -1.64 10.61
C THR A 98 11.23 -0.53 11.62
N MET A 99 12.34 -0.13 12.22
CA MET A 99 12.41 0.97 13.17
C MET A 99 12.63 2.28 12.43
N ILE A 100 11.79 3.28 12.72
CA ILE A 100 11.95 4.65 12.26
C ILE A 100 12.13 5.60 13.45
N LEU A 101 12.97 6.61 13.29
CA LEU A 101 13.10 7.68 14.26
C LEU A 101 12.17 8.82 13.88
N VAL A 102 11.09 9.00 14.64
CA VAL A 102 10.15 10.09 14.46
C VAL A 102 10.59 11.27 15.33
N ARG A 103 10.70 12.46 14.73
CA ARG A 103 11.05 13.69 15.46
C ARG A 103 10.06 13.89 16.60
N GLU A 104 10.55 14.29 17.77
CA GLU A 104 9.76 14.52 19.01
C GLU A 104 9.08 13.27 19.62
N GLU A 105 8.94 12.17 18.87
CA GLU A 105 8.31 10.93 19.36
C GLU A 105 9.29 9.77 19.61
N GLY A 106 10.53 9.89 19.13
CA GLY A 106 11.57 8.87 19.30
C GLY A 106 11.43 7.69 18.35
N TRP A 107 12.02 6.55 18.73
CA TRP A 107 12.01 5.34 17.92
C TRP A 107 10.62 4.69 17.92
N LYS A 108 10.07 4.45 16.74
CA LYS A 108 8.79 3.77 16.49
C LYS A 108 9.00 2.60 15.55
N GLU A 109 8.19 1.56 15.69
CA GLU A 109 8.19 0.43 14.76
C GLU A 109 7.04 0.57 13.75
N VAL A 110 7.35 0.43 12.47
CA VAL A 110 6.35 0.28 11.40
C VAL A 110 6.30 -1.19 11.02
N LYS A 111 5.12 -1.80 11.10
CA LYS A 111 4.87 -3.19 10.68
C LYS A 111 4.04 -3.22 9.41
N LEU A 112 4.35 -4.16 8.52
CA LEU A 112 3.58 -4.46 7.32
C LEU A 112 3.23 -5.95 7.32
N ALA A 113 1.98 -6.27 6.97
CA ALA A 113 1.55 -7.64 6.72
C ALA A 113 0.93 -7.72 5.32
N VAL A 114 1.24 -8.80 4.61
CA VAL A 114 0.71 -9.12 3.28
C VAL A 114 0.05 -10.49 3.36
N PHE A 115 -1.20 -10.55 2.91
CA PHE A 115 -1.98 -11.78 2.79
C PHE A 115 -2.08 -12.11 1.30
N SER A 116 -1.74 -13.34 0.92
CA SER A 116 -1.80 -13.78 -0.48
C SER A 116 -2.37 -15.18 -0.61
N GLU A 117 -3.10 -15.43 -1.70
CA GLU A 117 -3.51 -16.78 -2.07
C GLU A 117 -2.35 -17.53 -2.72
N VAL A 118 -2.15 -18.79 -2.33
CA VAL A 118 -1.10 -19.65 -2.82
C VAL A 118 -1.70 -20.81 -3.60
N GLU A 119 -1.14 -21.05 -4.79
CA GLU A 119 -1.52 -22.16 -5.66
C GLU A 119 -0.40 -23.20 -5.71
N VAL A 120 -0.73 -24.44 -5.37
CA VAL A 120 0.20 -25.57 -5.53
C VAL A 120 0.12 -26.06 -6.98
N LEU A 121 1.17 -25.79 -7.75
CA LEU A 121 1.22 -26.19 -9.16
C LEU A 121 1.69 -27.64 -9.32
N GLU A 122 0.95 -28.41 -10.13
CA GLU A 122 1.29 -29.80 -10.45
C GLU A 122 2.69 -29.93 -11.07
N VAL A 123 3.33 -31.07 -10.79
CA VAL A 123 4.63 -31.43 -11.36
C VAL A 123 4.48 -31.56 -12.87
N GLY A 124 5.29 -30.80 -13.64
CA GLY A 124 5.29 -30.83 -15.11
C GLY A 124 4.40 -29.77 -15.79
N SER A 125 3.52 -29.09 -15.04
CA SER A 125 2.66 -28.04 -15.60
C SER A 125 3.47 -26.91 -16.25
N GLU A 126 2.95 -26.35 -17.34
CA GLU A 126 3.59 -25.23 -18.05
C GLU A 126 3.70 -24.00 -17.15
N LYS A 127 2.66 -23.74 -16.36
CA LYS A 127 2.61 -22.65 -15.38
C LYS A 127 3.74 -22.78 -14.34
N ARG A 128 4.03 -24.00 -13.87
CA ARG A 128 5.16 -24.26 -12.94
C ARG A 128 6.51 -24.04 -13.61
N ARG A 129 6.69 -24.55 -14.85
CA ARG A 129 7.92 -24.35 -15.63
C ARG A 129 8.19 -22.87 -15.90
N TRP A 130 7.15 -22.09 -16.19
CA TRP A 130 7.26 -20.65 -16.37
C TRP A 130 7.61 -19.93 -15.06
N GLY A 131 6.92 -20.25 -13.96
CA GLY A 131 7.19 -19.69 -12.63
C GLY A 131 8.63 -19.90 -12.18
N GLN A 132 9.17 -21.11 -12.35
CA GLN A 132 10.57 -21.44 -12.01
C GLN A 132 11.60 -20.67 -12.87
N ARG A 133 11.31 -20.45 -14.16
CA ARG A 133 12.18 -19.64 -15.04
C ARG A 133 12.18 -18.16 -14.65
N LYS A 134 11.03 -17.63 -14.22
CA LYS A 134 10.93 -16.24 -13.74
C LYS A 134 11.65 -16.02 -12.42
N GLY A 135 11.48 -16.95 -11.46
CA GLY A 135 12.16 -16.88 -10.15
C GLY A 135 13.67 -16.87 -10.27
N ARG A 136 14.24 -17.72 -11.15
CA ARG A 136 15.69 -17.78 -11.39
C ARG A 136 16.32 -16.53 -12.00
N ARG A 137 15.54 -15.68 -12.70
CA ARG A 137 16.04 -14.42 -13.29
C ARG A 137 16.01 -13.23 -12.31
N GLY A 138 15.48 -13.41 -11.10
CA GLY A 138 15.53 -12.40 -10.05
C GLY A 138 16.75 -12.52 -9.13
N GLU A 139 17.60 -13.52 -9.34
CA GLU A 139 18.82 -13.81 -8.56
C GLU A 139 20.13 -13.50 -9.33
N GLU A 140 20.03 -12.95 -10.56
CA GLU A 140 21.16 -12.41 -11.36
C GLU A 140 21.08 -10.88 -11.42
#